data_AF-A0A8S2UKT6-F1
#
_entry.id   AF-A0A8S2UKT6-F1
#
_cell.length_a   1.000
_cell.length_b   1.000
_cell.length_c   1.000
_cell.angle_alpha   90.00
_cell.angle_beta   90.00
_cell.angle_gamma   90.00
#
_symmetry.space_group_name_H-M   'P 1'
#
loop_
_entity.id
_entity.type
_entity.pdbx_description
1 polymer ?
#
loop_
_entity_poly.entity_id
_entity_poly.type
_entity_poly.pdbx_seq_one_letter_code
_entity_poly.pdbx_strand_id
1 'polypeptide(L)'
;EIRAYKKAYDEFGGGVSWRDLFQPTIQLCRNGFIVSASQAAAIEQTRSLILNDPAMRELFVKNNKTNELYSKGDIMKRPKYAATL
;
A
#
# COMPACT_ATOMS: atom_id res chain seq x y z
N GLU A 1 3.39 -15.98 -1.83
CA GLU A 1 1.96 -15.60 -1.68
C GLU A 1 1.15 -15.79 -2.96
N ILE A 2 1.46 -15.09 -4.07
CA ILE A 2 0.64 -15.13 -5.32
C ILE A 2 0.31 -16.53 -5.86
N ARG A 3 1.26 -17.47 -5.86
CA ARG A 3 1.02 -18.84 -6.33
C ARG A 3 -0.02 -19.59 -5.49
N ALA A 4 -0.01 -19.37 -4.17
CA ALA A 4 -0.97 -20.00 -3.26
C ALA A 4 -2.37 -19.41 -3.46
N TYR A 5 -2.47 -18.08 -3.61
CA TYR A 5 -3.75 -17.43 -3.92
C TYR A 5 -4.31 -17.86 -5.28
N LYS A 6 -3.45 -18.03 -6.29
CA LYS A 6 -3.88 -18.54 -7.59
C LYS A 6 -4.45 -19.95 -7.48
N LYS A 7 -3.77 -20.84 -6.77
CA LYS A 7 -4.23 -22.21 -6.54
C LYS A 7 -5.59 -22.23 -5.81
N ALA A 8 -5.75 -21.44 -4.76
CA ALA A 8 -7.02 -21.34 -4.04
C ALA A 8 -8.16 -20.79 -4.92
N TYR A 9 -7.88 -19.82 -5.79
CA TYR A 9 -8.86 -19.32 -6.75
C TYR A 9 -9.23 -20.35 -7.81
N ASP A 10 -8.28 -21.18 -8.25
CA ASP A 10 -8.55 -22.26 -9.20
C ASP A 10 -9.39 -23.39 -8.59
N GLU A 11 -9.22 -23.66 -7.29
CA GLU A 11 -9.96 -24.71 -6.58
C GLU A 11 -11.32 -24.24 -6.05
N PHE A 12 -11.44 -22.98 -5.61
CA PHE A 12 -12.61 -22.49 -4.87
C PHE A 12 -13.23 -21.20 -5.43
N GLY A 13 -12.63 -20.59 -6.45
CA GLY A 13 -13.04 -19.30 -7.01
C GLY A 13 -13.80 -19.41 -8.34
N GLY A 14 -13.51 -18.49 -9.27
CA GLY A 14 -14.00 -18.53 -10.66
C GLY A 14 -15.30 -17.78 -10.96
N GLY A 15 -15.99 -17.21 -9.97
CA GLY A 15 -17.21 -16.41 -10.18
C GLY A 15 -16.98 -15.00 -10.75
N VAL A 16 -15.74 -14.52 -10.74
CA VAL A 16 -15.28 -13.24 -11.30
C VAL A 16 -13.89 -13.46 -11.88
N SER A 17 -13.47 -12.70 -12.90
CA SER A 17 -12.16 -12.95 -13.51
C SER A 17 -11.02 -12.67 -12.53
N TRP A 18 -9.89 -13.39 -12.68
CA TRP A 18 -8.70 -13.17 -11.86
C TRP A 18 -8.23 -11.71 -11.88
N ARG A 19 -8.37 -11.03 -13.03
CA ARG A 19 -8.04 -9.62 -13.18
C ARG A 19 -8.93 -8.71 -12.33
N ASP A 20 -10.23 -9.01 -12.26
CA ASP A 20 -11.21 -8.16 -11.59
C ASP A 20 -11.04 -8.18 -10.07
N LEU A 21 -10.47 -9.25 -9.52
CA LEU A 21 -10.13 -9.33 -8.09
C LEU A 21 -9.17 -8.23 -7.64
N PHE A 22 -8.26 -7.81 -8.52
CA PHE A 22 -7.23 -6.81 -8.18
C PHE A 22 -7.61 -5.39 -8.57
N GLN A 23 -8.61 -5.18 -9.44
CA GLN A 23 -9.00 -3.85 -9.91
C GLN A 23 -9.32 -2.86 -8.78
N PRO A 24 -10.08 -3.23 -7.73
CA PRO A 24 -10.34 -2.31 -6.62
C PRO A 24 -9.06 -1.87 -5.91
N THR A 25 -8.13 -2.80 -5.68
CA THR A 25 -6.84 -2.52 -5.02
C THR A 25 -5.93 -1.68 -5.90
N ILE A 26 -5.89 -1.93 -7.21
CA ILE A 26 -5.15 -1.11 -8.18
C ILE A 26 -5.66 0.33 -8.15
N GLN A 27 -6.98 0.52 -8.18
CA GLN A 27 -7.59 1.84 -8.11
C GLN A 27 -7.28 2.54 -6.78
N LEU A 28 -7.37 1.83 -5.66
CA LEU A 28 -7.01 2.35 -4.34
C LEU A 28 -5.55 2.82 -4.30
N CYS A 29 -4.63 2.05 -4.89
CA CYS A 29 -3.21 2.40 -4.91
C CYS A 29 -2.90 3.57 -5.86
N ARG A 30 -3.66 3.73 -6.96
CA ARG A 30 -3.51 4.84 -7.92
C ARG A 30 -4.12 6.14 -7.40
N ASN A 31 -5.37 6.06 -6.94
CA ASN A 31 -6.15 7.21 -6.50
C ASN A 31 -5.74 7.66 -5.09
N GLY A 32 -5.22 6.72 -4.31
CA GLY A 32 -4.82 6.92 -2.93
C GLY A 32 -5.93 6.57 -1.96
N PHE A 33 -5.54 6.45 -0.70
CA PHE A 33 -6.44 6.15 0.41
C PHE A 33 -6.11 7.02 1.61
N ILE A 34 -7.12 7.25 2.45
CA ILE A 34 -6.98 8.03 3.68
C ILE A 34 -6.23 7.19 4.71
N VAL A 35 -5.15 7.75 5.25
CA VAL A 35 -4.38 7.14 6.31
C VAL A 35 -5.21 7.13 7.60
N SER A 36 -5.47 5.94 8.13
CA SER A 36 -6.23 5.77 9.37
C SER A 36 -5.41 6.18 10.59
N ALA A 37 -6.08 6.35 11.74
CA ALA A 37 -5.40 6.67 12.99
C ALA A 37 -4.38 5.58 13.41
N SER A 38 -4.74 4.31 13.23
CA SER A 38 -3.85 3.18 13.57
C SER A 38 -2.65 3.10 12.63
N GLN A 39 -2.84 3.39 11.34
CA GLN A 39 -1.74 3.44 10.38
C GLN A 39 -0.78 4.59 10.67
N ALA A 40 -1.29 5.79 10.95
CA ALA A 40 -0.47 6.93 11.31
C ALA A 40 0.35 6.65 12.59
N ALA A 41 -0.27 6.03 13.59
CA ALA A 41 0.43 5.65 14.82
C ALA A 41 1.56 4.63 14.55
N ALA A 42 1.33 3.64 13.68
CA ALA A 42 2.35 2.66 13.31
C ALA A 42 3.51 3.29 12.52
N ILE A 43 3.20 4.23 11.61
CA ILE A 43 4.19 4.98 10.83
C ILE A 43 5.08 5.81 11.78
N GLU A 44 4.49 6.54 12.71
CA GLU A 44 5.29 7.34 13.66
C GLU A 44 6.10 6.47 14.64
N GLN A 45 5.55 5.35 15.13
CA GLN A 45 6.30 4.42 15.98
C GLN A 45 7.53 3.83 15.27
N THR A 46 7.47 3.69 13.94
CA THR A 46 8.56 3.15 13.12
C THR A 46 9.39 4.23 12.42
N ARG A 47 9.23 5.50 12.80
CA ARG A 47 9.88 6.66 12.17
C ARG A 47 11.38 6.49 11.94
N SER A 48 12.12 6.05 12.96
CA SER A 48 13.58 5.85 12.84
C SER A 48 13.93 4.81 11.77
N LEU A 49 13.21 3.67 11.76
CA LEU A 49 13.40 2.62 10.76
C LEU A 49 13.07 3.13 9.35
N ILE A 50 11.96 3.85 9.22
CA ILE A 50 11.53 4.44 7.95
C ILE A 50 12.59 5.43 7.44
N LEU A 51 13.12 6.31 8.28
CA LEU A 51 14.08 7.32 7.85
C LEU A 51 15.46 6.77 7.50
N ASN A 52 15.80 5.59 8.01
CA ASN A 52 17.09 4.92 7.78
C ASN A 52 17.08 3.96 6.58
N ASP A 53 15.91 3.53 6.09
CA ASP A 53 15.77 2.66 4.92
C ASP A 53 15.27 3.43 3.70
N PRO A 54 16.05 3.57 2.61
CA PRO A 54 15.66 4.32 1.42
C PRO A 54 14.35 3.85 0.76
N ALA A 55 14.06 2.55 0.77
CA ALA A 55 12.84 2.01 0.20
C ALA A 55 11.63 2.34 1.08
N MET A 56 11.79 2.30 2.41
CA MET A 56 10.74 2.75 3.33
C MET A 56 10.52 4.26 3.26
N ARG A 57 11.58 5.07 3.13
CA ARG A 57 11.48 6.51 2.92
C ARG A 57 10.60 6.82 1.71
N GLU A 58 10.86 6.16 0.59
CA GLU A 58 10.08 6.36 -0.63
C GLU A 58 8.57 6.11 -0.42
N LEU A 59 8.22 5.17 0.47
CA LEU A 59 6.83 4.78 0.71
C LEU A 59 6.11 5.64 1.75
N PHE A 60 6.81 6.05 2.82
CA PHE A 60 6.16 6.62 4.01
C PHE A 60 6.52 8.08 4.28
N VAL A 61 7.53 8.64 3.60
CA VAL A 61 7.86 10.07 3.68
C VAL A 61 7.01 10.84 2.67
N LYS A 62 6.13 11.69 3.19
CA LYS A 62 5.28 12.60 2.41
C LYS A 62 6.08 13.75 1.82
N ASN A 63 7.06 14.26 2.57
CA ASN A 63 7.93 15.36 2.12
C ASN A 63 9.39 15.07 2.46
N ASN A 64 10.19 14.80 1.42
CA ASN A 64 11.61 14.48 1.55
C ASN A 64 12.47 15.62 2.09
N LYS A 65 12.03 16.89 2.00
CA LYS A 65 12.79 18.03 2.53
C LYS A 65 12.64 18.17 4.04
N THR A 66 11.46 17.86 4.57
CA THR A 66 11.13 18.00 6.00
C THR A 66 11.17 16.67 6.75
N ASN A 67 11.37 15.54 6.06
CA ASN A 67 11.20 14.19 6.60
C ASN A 67 9.81 14.02 7.27
N GLU A 68 8.79 14.69 6.73
CA GLU A 68 7.42 14.56 7.20
C GLU A 68 6.86 13.22 6.75
N LEU A 69 6.36 12.43 7.71
CA LEU A 69 5.71 11.16 7.43
C LEU A 69 4.21 11.36 7.24
N TYR A 70 3.56 10.41 6.56
CA TYR A 70 2.12 10.44 6.42
C TYR A 70 1.40 10.36 7.77
N SER A 71 0.47 11.29 7.97
CA SER A 71 -0.32 11.44 9.19
C SER A 71 -1.79 11.07 8.95
N LYS A 72 -2.55 10.93 10.04
CA LYS A 72 -3.99 10.63 9.97
C LYS A 72 -4.71 11.65 9.08
N GLY A 73 -5.52 11.17 8.15
CA GLY A 73 -6.28 12.03 7.24
C GLY A 73 -5.54 12.38 5.93
N ASP A 74 -4.22 12.15 5.87
CA ASP A 74 -3.49 12.33 4.61
C ASP A 74 -3.94 11.28 3.57
N ILE A 75 -3.84 11.66 2.30
CA ILE A 75 -4.07 10.74 1.17
C ILE A 75 -2.72 10.17 0.74
N MET A 76 -2.52 8.88 1.00
CA MET A 76 -1.33 8.14 0.58
C MET A 76 -1.58 7.43 -0.76
N LYS A 77 -0.64 7.55 -1.70
CA LYS A 77 -0.68 6.85 -3.01
C LYS A 77 0.46 5.85 -3.13
N ARG A 78 0.23 4.75 -3.85
CA ARG A 78 1.21 3.67 -4.09
C ARG A 78 1.28 3.29 -5.57
N PRO A 79 1.70 4.19 -6.47
CA PRO A 79 1.67 3.96 -7.91
C PRO A 79 2.55 2.79 -8.38
N LYS A 80 3.73 2.59 -7.75
CA LYS A 80 4.61 1.44 -8.05
C LYS A 80 3.91 0.11 -7.75
N TYR A 81 3.20 0.03 -6.62
CA TYR A 81 2.48 -1.19 -6.25
C TYR A 81 1.29 -1.44 -7.17
N ALA A 82 0.59 -0.37 -7.60
CA ALA A 82 -0.47 -0.48 -8.60
C ALA A 82 -0.01 -0.98 -9.99
N ALA A 83 1.29 -0.92 -10.29
CA ALA A 83 1.85 -1.45 -11.53
C ALA A 83 2.27 -2.93 -11.41
N THR A 84 2.40 -3.44 -10.19
CA THR A 84 2.76 -4.85 -9.93
C THR A 84 1.55 -5.76 -9.68
N LEU A 85 0.37 -5.17 -9.48
CA LEU A 85 -0.90 -5.85 -9.24
C LEU A 85 -1.66 -6.12 -10.53
#